data_AF-A0A542DBV2-F1
#
_entry.id   AF-A0A542DBV2-F1
#
_cell.length_a   1.000
_cell.length_b   1.000
_cell.length_c   1.000
_cell.angle_alpha   90.00
_cell.angle_beta   90.00
_cell.angle_gamma   90.00
#
_symmetry.space_group_name_H-M   'P 1'
#
loop_
_entity.id
_entity.type
_entity.pdbx_description
1 polymer ?
#
loop_
_entity_poly.entity_id
_entity_poly.type
_entity_poly.pdbx_seq_one_letter_code
_entity_poly.pdbx_strand_id
1 'polypeptide(L)'
;MTLERAHEAGLAAIAGHDVAALPGALRRVEETSLRAMAAVLPSTGVAARHAWLVDRWRAALEGEPDIEPDGGAPGPEFEDAYATLGFPPAMARFHRAALARLSGLLADEVDVRQLLFGDADVLTALAAYQDNVFTGYLNAASADLVRQAADATPYPLRVLELGGGAGLCTAAALAALRGARYEYLFTDVSRLFTVAAARRFAEHPGVDHALLDIDTDFAAQGREAGSADVVLAGNVLHNATHVGRALERIRWLLAPGGSLVFTESTRENHAILTSMQFLLSPEPGRARLGSDDRRGPAGAVFVDEAGWCAELTGAGFTPPRTLPDPESPLAVAGQQLFWSRRVE
;
A
#
# COMPACT_ATOMS: atom_id res chain seq x y z
N MET A 1 -5.40 -12.57 20.23
CA MET A 1 -5.38 -11.48 19.23
C MET A 1 -6.81 -11.01 18.97
N THR A 2 -7.08 -9.71 18.97
CA THR A 2 -8.39 -9.08 18.72
C THR A 2 -8.23 -7.84 17.85
N LEU A 3 -9.23 -7.56 16.99
CA LEU A 3 -9.24 -6.33 16.20
C LEU A 3 -9.62 -5.09 17.02
N GLU A 4 -10.37 -5.24 18.11
CA GLU A 4 -10.76 -4.12 18.98
C GLU A 4 -9.53 -3.39 19.53
N ARG A 5 -8.59 -4.14 20.12
CA ARG A 5 -7.33 -3.58 20.63
C ARG A 5 -6.46 -3.00 19.51
N ALA A 6 -6.44 -3.63 18.34
CA ALA A 6 -5.71 -3.11 17.17
C ALA A 6 -6.32 -1.79 16.65
N HIS A 7 -7.65 -1.68 16.66
CA HIS A 7 -8.37 -0.46 16.30
C HIS A 7 -8.06 0.67 17.28
N GLU A 8 -8.07 0.40 18.59
CA GLU A 8 -7.69 1.38 19.62
C GLU A 8 -6.25 1.87 19.45
N ALA A 9 -5.31 0.96 19.16
CA ALA A 9 -3.92 1.32 18.87
C ALA A 9 -3.81 2.22 17.62
N GLY A 10 -4.58 1.91 16.58
CA GLY A 10 -4.70 2.73 15.38
C GLY A 10 -5.22 4.14 15.69
N LEU A 11 -6.32 4.25 16.44
CA LEU A 11 -6.91 5.54 16.84
C LEU A 11 -5.95 6.36 17.71
N ALA A 12 -5.25 5.71 18.63
CA ALA A 12 -4.26 6.37 19.49
C ALA A 12 -3.11 6.97 18.67
N ALA A 13 -2.66 6.30 17.62
CA ALA A 13 -1.60 6.79 16.74
C ALA A 13 -1.99 8.05 15.96
N ILE A 14 -3.29 8.28 15.75
CA ILE A 14 -3.81 9.42 14.99
C ILE A 14 -4.61 10.40 15.85
N ALA A 15 -4.53 10.31 17.18
CA ALA A 15 -5.37 11.10 18.10
C ALA A 15 -5.25 12.63 17.95
N GLY A 16 -4.17 13.12 17.32
CA GLY A 16 -3.97 14.53 17.00
C GLY A 16 -4.66 15.02 15.72
N HIS A 17 -5.33 14.15 14.98
CA HIS A 17 -5.96 14.49 13.70
C HIS A 17 -7.48 14.57 13.80
N ASP A 18 -8.08 15.49 13.03
CA ASP A 18 -9.53 15.57 12.87
C ASP A 18 -10.01 14.50 11.88
N VAL A 19 -10.31 13.32 12.42
CA VAL A 19 -10.78 12.16 11.65
C VAL A 19 -12.10 12.45 10.92
N ALA A 20 -12.94 13.35 11.44
CA ALA A 20 -14.21 13.70 10.82
C ALA A 20 -14.03 14.58 9.57
N ALA A 21 -12.91 15.30 9.44
CA ALA A 21 -12.60 16.11 8.28
C ALA A 21 -12.03 15.31 7.09
N LEU A 22 -11.52 14.09 7.33
CA LEU A 22 -10.84 13.28 6.31
C LEU A 22 -11.70 12.99 5.07
N PRO A 23 -12.99 12.60 5.18
CA PRO A 23 -13.83 12.35 4.00
C PRO A 23 -13.96 13.57 3.07
N GLY A 24 -14.11 14.76 3.65
CA GLY A 24 -14.23 16.00 2.87
C GLY A 24 -12.92 16.36 2.17
N ALA A 25 -11.80 16.22 2.87
CA ALA A 25 -10.47 16.47 2.31
C ALA A 25 -10.12 15.49 1.19
N LEU A 26 -10.38 14.20 1.38
CA LEU A 26 -10.12 13.17 0.36
C LEU A 26 -10.99 13.41 -0.88
N ARG A 27 -12.28 13.68 -0.70
CA ARG A 27 -13.19 13.99 -1.81
C ARG A 27 -12.67 15.14 -2.65
N ARG A 28 -12.16 16.21 -2.03
CA ARG A 28 -11.61 17.36 -2.75
C ARG A 28 -10.41 16.96 -3.62
N VAL A 29 -9.49 16.16 -3.08
CA VAL A 29 -8.32 15.66 -3.81
C VAL A 29 -8.74 14.76 -4.98
N GLU A 30 -9.69 13.86 -4.76
CA GLU A 30 -10.17 12.93 -5.79
C GLU A 30 -10.99 13.63 -6.88
N GLU A 31 -11.86 14.57 -6.53
CA GLU A 31 -12.63 15.38 -7.47
C GLU A 31 -11.71 16.23 -8.35
N THR A 32 -10.71 16.88 -7.76
CA THR A 32 -9.69 17.64 -8.51
C THR A 32 -8.98 16.74 -9.53
N SER A 33 -8.69 15.50 -9.15
CA SER A 33 -8.05 14.54 -10.04
C SER A 33 -8.97 14.09 -11.17
N LEU A 34 -10.25 13.85 -10.89
CA LEU A 34 -11.26 13.50 -11.91
C LEU A 34 -11.46 14.63 -12.93
N ARG A 35 -11.56 15.88 -12.49
CA ARG A 35 -11.66 17.04 -13.38
C ARG A 35 -10.47 17.14 -14.33
N ALA A 36 -9.26 16.87 -13.83
CA ALA A 36 -8.05 16.83 -14.63
C ALA A 36 -8.04 15.66 -15.64
N MET A 37 -8.48 14.46 -15.23
CA MET A 37 -8.65 13.34 -16.15
C MET A 37 -9.62 13.71 -17.28
N ALA A 38 -10.78 14.27 -16.95
CA ALA A 38 -11.80 14.67 -17.93
C ALA A 38 -11.27 15.72 -18.92
N ALA A 39 -10.44 16.67 -18.46
CA ALA A 39 -9.82 17.68 -19.32
C ALA A 39 -8.77 17.11 -20.28
N VAL A 40 -8.06 16.05 -19.88
CA VAL A 40 -6.95 15.47 -20.65
C VAL A 40 -7.40 14.33 -21.57
N LEU A 41 -8.49 13.63 -21.28
CA LEU A 41 -8.98 12.51 -22.10
C LEU A 41 -9.20 12.82 -23.60
N PRO A 42 -9.62 14.03 -24.01
CA PRO A 42 -9.72 14.40 -25.43
C PRO A 42 -8.37 14.59 -26.13
N SER A 43 -7.25 14.62 -25.39
CA SER A 43 -5.92 14.84 -25.96
C SER A 43 -5.45 13.68 -26.83
N THR A 44 -4.58 13.99 -27.79
CA THR A 44 -3.93 12.99 -28.66
C THR A 44 -2.49 12.76 -28.22
N GLY A 45 -1.91 11.59 -28.54
CA GLY A 45 -0.50 11.31 -28.26
C GLY A 45 -0.22 10.45 -27.03
N VAL A 46 -1.21 9.72 -26.51
CA VAL A 46 -1.01 8.77 -25.40
C VAL A 46 -0.03 7.67 -25.81
N ALA A 47 1.07 7.53 -25.08
CA ALA A 47 2.03 6.46 -25.27
C ALA A 47 1.37 5.11 -24.98
N ALA A 48 1.66 4.09 -25.80
CA ALA A 48 0.96 2.80 -25.75
C ALA A 48 0.98 2.15 -24.36
N ARG A 49 2.07 2.33 -23.59
CA ARG A 49 2.20 1.79 -22.23
C ARG A 49 1.27 2.46 -21.21
N HIS A 50 0.71 3.63 -21.51
CA HIS A 50 -0.23 4.36 -20.66
C HIS A 50 -1.69 4.18 -21.09
N ALA A 51 -1.98 3.39 -22.12
CA ALA A 51 -3.35 3.15 -22.59
C ALA A 51 -4.27 2.58 -21.49
N TRP A 52 -3.75 1.69 -20.65
CA TRP A 52 -4.53 1.14 -19.53
C TRP A 52 -4.94 2.20 -18.51
N LEU A 53 -4.13 3.25 -18.27
CA LEU A 53 -4.52 4.36 -17.40
C LEU A 53 -5.70 5.12 -17.97
N VAL A 54 -5.71 5.34 -19.29
CA VAL A 54 -6.84 5.97 -19.98
C VAL A 54 -8.12 5.14 -19.82
N ASP A 55 -8.02 3.81 -19.93
CA ASP A 55 -9.17 2.92 -19.69
C ASP A 55 -9.66 3.03 -18.23
N ARG A 56 -8.74 3.07 -17.26
CA ARG A 56 -9.09 3.28 -15.84
C ARG A 56 -9.70 4.64 -15.57
N TRP A 57 -9.21 5.71 -16.20
CA TRP A 57 -9.77 7.05 -16.07
C TRP A 57 -11.17 7.15 -16.67
N ARG A 58 -11.42 6.50 -17.81
CA ARG A 58 -12.77 6.39 -18.39
C ARG A 58 -13.72 5.69 -17.43
N ALA A 59 -13.32 4.55 -16.87
CA ALA A 59 -14.11 3.82 -15.90
C ALA A 59 -14.39 4.64 -14.62
N ALA A 60 -13.43 5.44 -14.15
CA ALA A 60 -13.63 6.34 -13.01
C ALA A 60 -14.66 7.45 -13.32
N LEU A 61 -14.63 8.02 -14.53
CA LEU A 61 -15.53 9.09 -14.94
C LEU A 61 -16.95 8.61 -15.30
N GLU A 62 -17.14 7.34 -15.65
CA GLU A 62 -18.47 6.75 -15.85
C GLU A 62 -19.36 6.85 -14.60
N GLY A 63 -18.75 6.85 -13.40
CA GLY A 63 -19.44 7.05 -12.14
C GLY A 63 -19.78 8.50 -11.80
N GLU A 64 -19.25 9.46 -12.57
CA GLU A 64 -19.25 10.90 -12.24
C GLU A 64 -19.72 11.73 -13.45
N PRO A 65 -20.98 11.57 -13.91
CA PRO A 65 -21.45 12.15 -15.18
C PRO A 65 -21.52 13.69 -15.19
N ASP A 66 -21.56 14.32 -14.02
CA ASP A 66 -21.67 15.78 -13.85
C ASP A 66 -20.30 16.45 -13.59
N ILE A 67 -19.19 15.72 -13.75
CA ILE A 67 -17.85 16.25 -13.51
C ILE A 67 -17.43 17.22 -14.62
N GLU A 68 -17.25 18.50 -14.25
CA GLU A 68 -16.81 19.52 -15.19
C GLU A 68 -15.28 19.45 -15.42
N PRO A 69 -14.82 19.33 -16.69
CA PRO A 69 -13.39 19.26 -16.99
C PRO A 69 -12.61 20.50 -16.52
N ASP A 70 -11.50 20.28 -15.83
CA ASP A 70 -10.55 21.33 -15.44
C ASP A 70 -9.11 20.79 -15.44
N GLY A 71 -8.29 21.29 -16.36
CA GLY A 71 -6.85 20.95 -16.46
C GLY A 71 -5.94 21.98 -15.79
N GLY A 72 -6.50 22.95 -15.08
CA GLY A 72 -5.77 23.97 -14.34
C GLY A 72 -4.96 23.37 -13.19
N ALA A 73 -3.90 24.08 -12.78
CA ALA A 73 -3.17 23.72 -11.59
C ALA A 73 -4.07 23.95 -10.35
N PRO A 74 -4.23 22.94 -9.47
CA PRO A 74 -5.02 23.08 -8.24
C PRO A 74 -4.59 24.27 -7.38
N GLY A 75 -5.56 24.96 -6.77
CA GLY A 75 -5.33 26.09 -5.88
C GLY A 75 -4.88 25.69 -4.47
N PRO A 76 -4.71 26.65 -3.55
CA PRO A 76 -4.29 26.41 -2.16
C PRO A 76 -5.18 25.42 -1.40
N GLU A 77 -6.47 25.35 -1.73
CA GLU A 77 -7.45 24.45 -1.13
C GLU A 77 -7.12 22.96 -1.32
N PHE A 78 -6.31 22.63 -2.33
CA PHE A 78 -5.75 21.30 -2.55
C PHE A 78 -4.63 20.99 -1.56
N GLU A 79 -3.75 21.95 -1.29
CA GLU A 79 -2.67 21.79 -0.31
C GLU A 79 -3.24 21.64 1.11
N ASP A 80 -4.26 22.43 1.46
CA ASP A 80 -4.97 22.32 2.74
C ASP A 80 -5.62 20.93 2.91
N ALA A 81 -6.15 20.36 1.83
CA ALA A 81 -6.71 19.01 1.86
C ALA A 81 -5.63 17.95 2.15
N TYR A 82 -4.47 18.00 1.47
CA TYR A 82 -3.35 17.11 1.79
C TYR A 82 -2.87 17.25 3.24
N ALA A 83 -2.79 18.48 3.75
CA ALA A 83 -2.43 18.73 5.15
C ALA A 83 -3.45 18.09 6.11
N THR A 84 -4.73 18.18 5.79
CA THR A 84 -5.82 17.55 6.58
C THR A 84 -5.70 16.02 6.59
N LEU A 85 -5.34 15.44 5.44
CA LEU A 85 -5.07 14.00 5.30
C LEU A 85 -3.75 13.55 5.97
N GLY A 86 -2.99 14.49 6.54
CA GLY A 86 -1.74 14.25 7.25
C GLY A 86 -0.54 13.98 6.34
N PHE A 87 -0.64 14.28 5.05
CA PHE A 87 0.50 14.14 4.16
C PHE A 87 1.52 15.26 4.36
N PRO A 88 2.82 14.99 4.18
CA PRO A 88 3.82 16.05 4.16
C PRO A 88 3.56 17.00 2.97
N PRO A 89 3.90 18.30 3.09
CA PRO A 89 3.66 19.29 2.02
C PRO A 89 4.30 18.93 0.66
N ALA A 90 5.34 18.08 0.66
CA ALA A 90 5.95 17.56 -0.56
C ALA A 90 4.96 16.77 -1.42
N MET A 91 3.99 16.08 -0.82
CA MET A 91 3.00 15.28 -1.55
C MET A 91 1.94 16.12 -2.24
N ALA A 92 1.50 17.22 -1.63
CA ALA A 92 0.65 18.19 -2.32
C ALA A 92 1.37 18.79 -3.54
N ARG A 93 2.65 19.16 -3.38
CA ARG A 93 3.47 19.70 -4.48
C ARG A 93 3.67 18.69 -5.60
N PHE A 94 3.96 17.43 -5.27
CA PHE A 94 4.12 16.35 -6.24
C PHE A 94 2.85 16.14 -7.06
N HIS A 95 1.71 15.92 -6.41
CA HIS A 95 0.45 15.68 -7.11
C HIS A 95 0.00 16.89 -7.93
N ARG A 96 0.16 18.12 -7.41
CA ARG A 96 -0.11 19.33 -8.19
C ARG A 96 0.77 19.42 -9.44
N ALA A 97 2.05 19.07 -9.32
CA ALA A 97 2.99 19.07 -10.44
C ALA A 97 2.66 17.99 -11.49
N ALA A 98 2.15 16.84 -11.05
CA ALA A 98 1.67 15.77 -11.92
C ALA A 98 0.41 16.19 -12.67
N LEU A 99 -0.60 16.72 -11.98
CA LEU A 99 -1.84 17.22 -12.58
C LEU A 99 -1.57 18.31 -13.62
N ALA A 100 -0.68 19.26 -13.33
CA ALA A 100 -0.31 20.33 -14.26
C ALA A 100 0.45 19.84 -15.52
N ARG A 101 0.93 18.59 -15.53
CA ARG A 101 1.71 17.99 -16.62
C ARG A 101 1.11 16.67 -17.12
N LEU A 102 -0.17 16.44 -16.84
CA LEU A 102 -0.81 15.14 -16.99
C LEU A 102 -0.83 14.64 -18.45
N SER A 103 -1.01 15.55 -19.42
CA SER A 103 -0.89 15.22 -20.86
C SER A 103 0.54 14.80 -21.25
N GLY A 104 1.56 15.50 -20.76
CA GLY A 104 2.96 15.16 -20.98
C GLY A 104 3.36 13.83 -20.33
N LEU A 105 2.77 13.51 -19.16
CA LEU A 105 2.93 12.20 -18.52
C LEU A 105 2.33 11.09 -19.40
N LEU A 106 1.10 11.28 -19.93
CA LEU A 106 0.48 10.30 -20.84
C LEU A 106 1.27 10.11 -22.13
N ALA A 107 1.92 11.16 -22.62
CA ALA A 107 2.71 11.13 -23.84
C ALA A 107 4.16 10.65 -23.67
N ASP A 108 4.57 10.26 -22.45
CA ASP A 108 5.96 9.95 -22.09
C ASP A 108 6.96 11.12 -22.26
N GLU A 109 6.46 12.35 -22.39
CA GLU A 109 7.27 13.57 -22.49
C GLU A 109 7.79 14.03 -21.12
N VAL A 110 7.11 13.60 -20.04
CA VAL A 110 7.48 13.89 -18.65
C VAL A 110 7.65 12.57 -17.90
N ASP A 111 8.78 12.41 -17.20
CA ASP A 111 8.99 11.26 -16.31
C ASP A 111 8.43 11.57 -14.92
N VAL A 112 7.42 10.81 -14.49
CA VAL A 112 6.82 10.94 -13.15
C VAL A 112 7.85 10.79 -12.03
N ARG A 113 8.92 10.02 -12.24
CA ARG A 113 10.00 9.84 -11.25
C ARG A 113 10.71 11.15 -10.95
N GLN A 114 10.89 12.00 -11.95
CA GLN A 114 11.49 13.32 -11.76
C GLN A 114 10.60 14.22 -10.91
N LEU A 115 9.27 14.09 -11.04
CA LEU A 115 8.31 14.83 -10.22
C LEU A 115 8.24 14.29 -8.79
N LEU A 116 8.27 12.97 -8.62
CA LEU A 116 8.15 12.29 -7.33
C LEU A 116 9.40 12.47 -6.47
N PHE A 117 10.57 12.20 -7.05
CA PHE A 117 11.83 12.26 -6.33
C PHE A 117 12.34 13.69 -6.22
N GLY A 118 12.22 14.50 -7.28
CA GLY A 118 12.85 15.82 -7.33
C GLY A 118 14.33 15.72 -6.93
N ASP A 119 14.74 16.49 -5.91
CA ASP A 119 16.08 16.43 -5.32
C ASP A 119 16.19 15.45 -4.13
N ALA A 120 15.08 14.84 -3.70
CA ALA A 120 15.06 13.87 -2.61
C ALA A 120 15.54 12.50 -3.09
N ASP A 121 16.13 11.73 -2.17
CA ASP A 121 16.42 10.33 -2.45
C ASP A 121 15.14 9.48 -2.47
N VAL A 122 15.23 8.32 -3.11
CA VAL A 122 14.10 7.39 -3.33
C VAL A 122 13.40 7.00 -2.02
N LEU A 123 14.15 6.77 -0.94
CA LEU A 123 13.58 6.36 0.35
C LEU A 123 12.74 7.49 0.93
N THR A 124 13.29 8.70 0.96
CA THR A 124 12.63 9.89 1.49
C THR A 124 11.32 10.19 0.75
N ALA A 125 11.33 10.10 -0.58
CA ALA A 125 10.14 10.35 -1.38
C ALA A 125 9.05 9.29 -1.18
N LEU A 126 9.42 8.01 -1.14
CA LEU A 126 8.46 6.93 -0.91
C LEU A 126 7.93 6.94 0.52
N ALA A 127 8.76 7.28 1.51
CA ALA A 127 8.33 7.49 2.88
C ALA A 127 7.28 8.62 2.95
N ALA A 128 7.55 9.76 2.31
CA ALA A 128 6.62 10.88 2.25
C ALA A 128 5.28 10.52 1.59
N TYR A 129 5.30 9.64 0.59
CA TYR A 129 4.09 9.13 -0.06
C TYR A 129 3.25 8.24 0.85
N GLN A 130 3.88 7.51 1.78
CA GLN A 130 3.20 6.63 2.73
C GLN A 130 2.92 7.30 4.09
N ASP A 131 3.40 8.53 4.31
CA ASP A 131 3.23 9.24 5.57
C ASP A 131 1.93 10.05 5.54
N ASN A 132 0.85 9.48 6.12
CA ASN A 132 -0.47 10.08 6.20
C ASN A 132 -1.30 9.45 7.33
N VAL A 133 -2.45 10.04 7.65
CA VAL A 133 -3.33 9.59 8.74
C VAL A 133 -3.76 8.13 8.56
N PHE A 134 -4.16 7.74 7.36
CA PHE A 134 -4.67 6.39 7.09
C PHE A 134 -3.58 5.34 7.28
N THR A 135 -2.39 5.58 6.72
CA THR A 135 -1.26 4.66 6.83
C THR A 135 -0.71 4.63 8.26
N GLY A 136 -0.69 5.76 8.98
CA GLY A 136 -0.35 5.81 10.41
C GLY A 136 -1.28 4.94 11.26
N TYR A 137 -2.59 5.07 11.06
CA TYR A 137 -3.61 4.23 11.70
C TYR A 137 -3.39 2.73 11.40
N LEU A 138 -3.23 2.38 10.12
CA LEU A 138 -3.09 0.99 9.68
C LEU A 138 -1.78 0.35 10.16
N ASN A 139 -0.67 1.09 10.17
CA ASN A 139 0.61 0.61 10.69
C ASN A 139 0.54 0.34 12.19
N ALA A 140 -0.07 1.23 12.96
CA ALA A 140 -0.24 1.04 14.40
C ALA A 140 -1.17 -0.14 14.74
N ALA A 141 -2.27 -0.30 14.00
CA ALA A 141 -3.16 -1.45 14.15
C ALA A 141 -2.47 -2.78 13.80
N SER A 142 -1.69 -2.80 12.71
CA SER A 142 -0.87 -3.97 12.32
C SER A 142 0.18 -4.30 13.38
N ALA A 143 0.85 -3.28 13.91
CA ALA A 143 1.86 -3.43 14.95
C ALA A 143 1.28 -3.98 16.26
N ASP A 144 0.07 -3.57 16.65
CA ASP A 144 -0.59 -4.14 17.83
C ASP A 144 -0.97 -5.62 17.61
N LEU A 145 -1.40 -6.03 16.42
CA LEU A 145 -1.60 -7.46 16.12
C LEU A 145 -0.30 -8.26 16.26
N VAL A 146 0.83 -7.72 15.78
CA VAL A 146 2.15 -8.34 15.95
C VAL A 146 2.51 -8.44 17.46
N ARG A 147 2.26 -7.37 18.24
CA ARG A 147 2.47 -7.39 19.70
C ARG A 147 1.61 -8.43 20.40
N GLN A 148 0.34 -8.53 20.04
CA GLN A 148 -0.58 -9.51 20.59
C GLN A 148 -0.16 -10.95 20.25
N ALA A 149 0.45 -11.18 19.08
CA ALA A 149 1.03 -12.47 18.75
C ALA A 149 2.24 -12.79 19.65
N ALA A 150 3.10 -11.80 19.91
CA ALA A 150 4.25 -11.96 20.82
C ALA A 150 3.82 -12.23 22.27
N ASP A 151 2.73 -11.61 22.74
CA ASP A 151 2.16 -11.86 24.08
C ASP A 151 1.60 -13.29 24.22
N ALA A 152 1.15 -13.89 23.12
CA ALA A 152 0.49 -15.17 23.10
C ALA A 152 1.46 -16.36 23.03
N THR A 153 2.75 -16.13 22.83
CA THR A 153 3.76 -17.19 22.70
C THR A 153 4.79 -17.19 23.83
N PRO A 154 5.19 -18.37 24.35
CA PRO A 154 6.25 -18.48 25.35
C PRO A 154 7.66 -18.47 24.75
N TYR A 155 7.81 -18.40 23.43
CA TYR A 155 9.09 -18.34 22.70
C TYR A 155 9.22 -17.00 21.96
N PRO A 156 10.43 -16.62 21.47
CA PRO A 156 10.58 -15.42 20.65
C PRO A 156 9.65 -15.48 19.43
N LEU A 157 8.82 -14.45 19.22
CA LEU A 157 7.95 -14.37 18.05
C LEU A 157 8.77 -14.25 16.77
N ARG A 158 8.55 -15.12 15.79
CA ARG A 158 9.21 -15.03 14.47
C ARG A 158 8.33 -14.23 13.51
N VAL A 159 8.76 -13.02 13.17
CA VAL A 159 8.08 -12.13 12.23
C VAL A 159 8.87 -12.09 10.93
N LEU A 160 8.21 -12.30 9.80
CA LEU A 160 8.78 -12.07 8.47
C LEU A 160 7.98 -10.96 7.80
N GLU A 161 8.62 -9.83 7.54
CA GLU A 161 8.01 -8.72 6.81
C GLU A 161 8.35 -8.82 5.32
N LEU A 162 7.32 -8.86 4.48
CA LEU A 162 7.43 -8.82 3.02
C LEU A 162 7.31 -7.37 2.56
N GLY A 163 8.25 -6.94 1.71
CA GLY A 163 8.17 -5.63 1.07
C GLY A 163 8.23 -4.46 2.04
N GLY A 164 9.16 -4.48 2.99
CA GLY A 164 9.22 -3.48 4.05
C GLY A 164 9.52 -2.05 3.54
N GLY A 165 10.03 -1.90 2.31
CA GLY A 165 10.14 -0.62 1.62
C GLY A 165 10.87 0.46 2.43
N ALA A 166 10.21 1.60 2.62
CA ALA A 166 10.75 2.72 3.41
C ALA A 166 10.77 2.46 4.94
N GLY A 167 10.21 1.34 5.40
CA GLY A 167 10.28 0.89 6.78
C GLY A 167 9.29 1.54 7.74
N LEU A 168 8.20 2.14 7.25
CA LEU A 168 7.16 2.74 8.11
C LEU A 168 6.42 1.66 8.92
N CYS A 169 6.01 0.57 8.26
CA CYS A 169 5.35 -0.55 8.92
C CYS A 169 6.31 -1.25 9.90
N THR A 170 7.55 -1.50 9.48
CA THR A 170 8.64 -2.01 10.32
C THR A 170 8.83 -1.17 11.59
N ALA A 171 8.92 0.15 11.46
CA ALA A 171 9.15 1.05 12.59
C ALA A 171 8.00 0.97 13.62
N ALA A 172 6.75 0.89 13.16
CA ALA A 172 5.59 0.71 14.02
C ALA A 172 5.63 -0.66 14.74
N ALA A 173 5.89 -1.74 14.01
CA ALA A 173 5.97 -3.09 14.56
C ALA A 173 7.08 -3.22 15.62
N LEU A 174 8.28 -2.71 15.34
CA LEU A 174 9.41 -2.73 16.27
C LEU A 174 9.17 -1.86 17.51
N ALA A 175 8.45 -0.74 17.37
CA ALA A 175 8.05 0.07 18.50
C ALA A 175 7.07 -0.67 19.41
N ALA A 176 6.06 -1.35 18.84
CA ALA A 176 5.11 -2.15 19.59
C ALA A 176 5.76 -3.37 20.27
N LEU A 177 6.79 -3.95 19.66
CA LEU A 177 7.55 -5.09 20.18
C LEU A 177 8.57 -4.74 21.29
N ARG A 178 8.65 -3.47 21.73
CA ARG A 178 9.51 -3.11 22.87
C ARG A 178 9.16 -3.95 24.11
N GLY A 179 10.17 -4.57 24.71
CA GLY A 179 10.01 -5.50 25.84
C GLY A 179 9.48 -6.89 25.48
N ALA A 180 9.23 -7.19 24.19
CA ALA A 180 8.96 -8.55 23.70
C ALA A 180 10.26 -9.30 23.40
N ARG A 181 10.19 -10.63 23.35
CA ARG A 181 11.20 -11.45 22.67
C ARG A 181 10.73 -11.72 21.25
N TYR A 182 11.56 -11.43 20.26
CA TYR A 182 11.24 -11.60 18.85
C TYR A 182 12.49 -11.86 18.00
N GLU A 183 12.25 -12.48 16.85
CA GLU A 183 13.14 -12.56 15.69
C GLU A 183 12.38 -11.93 14.53
N TYR A 184 12.92 -10.87 13.94
CA TYR A 184 12.25 -10.08 12.91
C TYR A 184 13.11 -10.11 11.65
N LEU A 185 12.58 -10.65 10.57
CA LEU A 185 13.22 -10.65 9.26
C LEU A 185 12.55 -9.59 8.38
N PHE A 186 13.23 -8.46 8.21
CA PHE A 186 12.86 -7.46 7.21
C PHE A 186 13.23 -7.96 5.81
N THR A 187 12.30 -7.93 4.86
CA THR A 187 12.62 -8.29 3.48
C THR A 187 12.10 -7.31 2.46
N ASP A 188 12.83 -7.21 1.35
CA ASP A 188 12.42 -6.45 0.18
C ASP A 188 13.14 -6.99 -1.06
N VAL A 189 12.57 -6.82 -2.26
CA VAL A 189 13.24 -7.15 -3.53
C VAL A 189 14.40 -6.19 -3.83
N SER A 190 14.37 -4.98 -3.24
CA SER A 190 15.35 -3.94 -3.45
C SER A 190 16.49 -3.98 -2.43
N ARG A 191 17.71 -4.08 -2.95
CA ARG A 191 18.92 -3.93 -2.14
C ARG A 191 19.06 -2.54 -1.50
N LEU A 192 18.48 -1.51 -2.12
CA LEU A 192 18.46 -0.17 -1.54
C LEU A 192 17.68 -0.16 -0.22
N PHE A 193 16.48 -0.77 -0.20
CA PHE A 193 15.62 -0.83 0.98
C PHE A 193 16.24 -1.70 2.07
N THR A 194 16.78 -2.88 1.75
CA THR A 194 17.39 -3.75 2.77
C THR A 194 18.64 -3.14 3.42
N VAL A 195 19.50 -2.47 2.65
CA VAL A 195 20.65 -1.74 3.21
C VAL A 195 20.22 -0.55 4.07
N ALA A 196 19.19 0.18 3.64
CA ALA A 196 18.64 1.29 4.43
C ALA A 196 18.02 0.81 5.74
N ALA A 197 17.24 -0.28 5.70
CA ALA A 197 16.64 -0.91 6.88
C ALA A 197 17.72 -1.40 7.86
N ALA A 198 18.77 -2.06 7.36
CA ALA A 198 19.89 -2.52 8.20
C ALA A 198 20.56 -1.38 8.98
N ARG A 199 20.68 -0.19 8.37
CA ARG A 199 21.22 1.00 9.03
C ARG A 199 20.21 1.62 10.00
N ARG A 200 18.95 1.74 9.57
CA ARG A 200 17.88 2.40 10.34
C ARG A 200 17.52 1.62 11.61
N PHE A 201 17.55 0.30 11.55
CA PHE A 201 17.13 -0.59 12.64
C PHE A 201 18.29 -1.30 13.34
N ALA A 202 19.53 -0.83 13.17
CA ALA A 202 20.73 -1.44 13.76
C ALA A 202 20.69 -1.55 15.30
N GLU A 203 19.92 -0.69 15.98
CA GLU A 203 19.76 -0.72 17.44
C GLU A 203 18.78 -1.81 17.92
N HIS A 204 18.12 -2.52 17.00
CA HIS A 204 17.19 -3.60 17.30
C HIS A 204 17.88 -4.96 17.09
N PRO A 205 18.44 -5.60 18.14
CA PRO A 205 19.28 -6.80 17.99
C PRO A 205 18.54 -8.05 17.49
N GLY A 206 17.20 -8.04 17.51
CA GLY A 206 16.37 -9.11 16.96
C GLY A 206 15.99 -8.90 15.49
N VAL A 207 16.59 -7.93 14.78
CA VAL A 207 16.24 -7.60 13.39
C VAL A 207 17.34 -8.06 12.43
N ASP A 208 16.98 -8.98 11.54
CA ASP A 208 17.75 -9.36 10.37
C ASP A 208 17.11 -8.80 9.09
N HIS A 209 17.87 -8.81 8.00
CA HIS A 209 17.42 -8.34 6.70
C HIS A 209 17.83 -9.29 5.58
N ALA A 210 16.96 -9.48 4.59
CA ALA A 210 17.26 -10.29 3.42
C ALA A 210 16.55 -9.76 2.16
N LEU A 211 17.11 -10.09 0.99
CA LEU A 211 16.36 -9.96 -0.25
C LEU A 211 15.34 -11.09 -0.32
N LEU A 212 14.09 -10.75 -0.63
CA LEU A 212 13.04 -11.74 -0.84
C LEU A 212 12.02 -11.23 -1.86
N ASP A 213 11.71 -12.08 -2.83
CA ASP A 213 10.74 -11.87 -3.88
C ASP A 213 9.53 -12.78 -3.66
N ILE A 214 8.33 -12.18 -3.61
CA ILE A 214 7.05 -12.86 -3.40
C ILE A 214 6.60 -13.69 -4.61
N ASP A 215 7.12 -13.38 -5.80
CA ASP A 215 6.81 -14.10 -7.02
C ASP A 215 7.69 -15.33 -7.25
N THR A 216 8.78 -15.43 -6.50
CA THR A 216 9.73 -16.55 -6.54
C THR A 216 9.50 -17.52 -5.37
N ASP A 217 9.84 -18.79 -5.54
CA ASP A 217 9.75 -19.79 -4.47
C ASP A 217 10.61 -19.37 -3.26
N PHE A 218 10.01 -19.34 -2.07
CA PHE A 218 10.70 -18.96 -0.84
C PHE A 218 11.74 -20.02 -0.41
N ALA A 219 11.53 -21.30 -0.73
CA ALA A 219 12.51 -22.34 -0.45
C ALA A 219 13.80 -22.12 -1.26
N ALA A 220 13.67 -21.76 -2.53
CA ALA A 220 14.81 -21.41 -3.39
C ALA A 220 15.56 -20.14 -2.92
N GLN A 221 14.90 -19.30 -2.13
CA GLN A 221 15.47 -18.10 -1.50
C GLN A 221 15.97 -18.38 -0.07
N GLY A 222 16.13 -19.66 0.28
CA GLY A 222 16.71 -20.11 1.54
C GLY A 222 15.78 -19.99 2.74
N ARG A 223 14.46 -19.88 2.54
CA ARG A 223 13.47 -19.91 3.63
C ARG A 223 13.00 -21.34 3.89
N GLU A 224 12.44 -21.57 5.07
CA GLU A 224 11.95 -22.87 5.49
C GLU A 224 10.42 -22.84 5.69
N ALA A 225 9.77 -23.97 5.48
CA ALA A 225 8.34 -24.11 5.71
C ALA A 225 8.03 -23.88 7.20
N GLY A 226 7.00 -23.09 7.51
CA GLY A 226 6.63 -22.83 8.90
C GLY A 226 7.66 -22.04 9.72
N SER A 227 8.54 -21.30 9.04
CA SER A 227 9.58 -20.48 9.67
C SER A 227 9.08 -19.16 10.29
N ALA A 228 7.87 -18.71 9.95
CA ALA A 228 7.29 -17.48 10.49
C ALA A 228 6.02 -17.75 11.33
N ASP A 229 5.90 -17.11 12.48
CA ASP A 229 4.65 -17.10 13.28
C ASP A 229 3.69 -16.01 12.76
N VAL A 230 4.26 -14.89 12.31
CA VAL A 230 3.55 -13.79 11.65
C VAL A 230 4.26 -13.41 10.36
N VAL A 231 3.52 -13.33 9.27
CA VAL A 231 3.94 -12.64 8.06
C VAL A 231 3.28 -11.26 8.05
N LEU A 232 4.09 -10.20 7.98
CA LEU A 232 3.65 -8.81 7.91
C LEU A 232 3.85 -8.30 6.48
N ALA A 233 2.89 -7.56 5.92
CA ALA A 233 3.05 -6.94 4.60
C ALA A 233 2.35 -5.57 4.53
N GLY A 234 3.13 -4.49 4.44
CA GLY A 234 2.61 -3.13 4.36
C GLY A 234 2.43 -2.67 2.92
N ASN A 235 1.25 -2.85 2.33
CA ASN A 235 0.88 -2.33 1.01
C ASN A 235 1.83 -2.78 -0.12
N VAL A 236 1.99 -4.11 -0.25
CA VAL A 236 2.91 -4.73 -1.21
C VAL A 236 2.36 -5.95 -1.95
N LEU A 237 1.36 -6.65 -1.44
CA LEU A 237 0.85 -7.87 -2.06
C LEU A 237 0.18 -7.60 -3.42
N HIS A 238 -0.33 -6.39 -3.64
CA HIS A 238 -0.77 -5.96 -4.97
C HIS A 238 0.37 -5.95 -6.00
N ASN A 239 1.65 -5.92 -5.59
CA ASN A 239 2.78 -6.00 -6.51
C ASN A 239 3.09 -7.42 -7.01
N ALA A 240 2.41 -8.45 -6.51
CA ALA A 240 2.57 -9.81 -6.99
C ALA A 240 2.11 -9.95 -8.45
N THR A 241 2.82 -10.73 -9.25
CA THR A 241 2.38 -11.10 -10.61
C THR A 241 1.04 -11.83 -10.60
N HIS A 242 0.80 -12.65 -9.57
CA HIS A 242 -0.47 -13.34 -9.34
C HIS A 242 -0.73 -13.48 -7.84
N VAL A 243 -1.78 -12.83 -7.34
CA VAL A 243 -2.07 -12.75 -5.89
C VAL A 243 -2.29 -14.14 -5.25
N GLY A 244 -3.13 -15.00 -5.84
CA GLY A 244 -3.36 -16.35 -5.30
C GLY A 244 -2.09 -17.18 -5.12
N ARG A 245 -1.20 -17.21 -6.13
CA ARG A 245 0.10 -17.89 -6.06
C ARG A 245 1.02 -17.31 -4.99
N ALA A 246 1.03 -15.98 -4.81
CA ALA A 246 1.79 -15.35 -3.72
C ALA A 246 1.23 -15.78 -2.35
N LEU A 247 -0.09 -15.81 -2.17
CA LEU A 247 -0.72 -16.25 -0.92
C LEU A 247 -0.45 -17.73 -0.61
N GLU A 248 -0.44 -18.62 -1.60
CA GLU A 248 -0.05 -20.03 -1.42
C GLU A 248 1.38 -20.17 -0.86
N ARG A 249 2.32 -19.39 -1.39
CA ARG A 249 3.71 -19.36 -0.90
C ARG A 249 3.80 -18.76 0.50
N ILE A 250 3.05 -17.69 0.78
CA ILE A 250 2.98 -17.08 2.11
C ILE A 250 2.42 -18.07 3.13
N ARG A 251 1.39 -18.85 2.75
CA ARG A 251 0.85 -19.91 3.60
C ARG A 251 1.92 -20.96 3.94
N TRP A 252 2.78 -21.31 2.98
CA TRP A 252 3.88 -22.26 3.20
C TRP A 252 4.90 -21.75 4.23
N LEU A 253 5.24 -20.45 4.21
CA LEU A 253 6.13 -19.81 5.19
C LEU A 253 5.56 -19.84 6.63
N LEU A 254 4.26 -19.66 6.77
CA LEU A 254 3.61 -19.55 8.08
C LEU A 254 3.58 -20.87 8.83
N ALA A 255 3.90 -20.86 10.12
CA ALA A 255 3.71 -22.00 11.00
C ALA A 255 2.21 -22.38 11.08
N PRO A 256 1.87 -23.64 11.44
CA PRO A 256 0.48 -24.02 11.69
C PRO A 256 -0.20 -23.05 12.65
N GLY A 257 -1.36 -22.51 12.26
CA GLY A 257 -2.10 -21.51 13.03
C GLY A 257 -1.49 -20.09 13.06
N GLY A 258 -0.38 -19.85 12.35
CA GLY A 258 0.27 -18.56 12.19
C GLY A 258 -0.60 -17.52 11.46
N SER A 259 -0.24 -16.24 11.60
CA SER A 259 -1.05 -15.13 11.10
C SER A 259 -0.42 -14.42 9.90
N LEU A 260 -1.23 -14.13 8.90
CA LEU A 260 -0.93 -13.13 7.88
C LEU A 260 -1.61 -11.82 8.30
N VAL A 261 -0.80 -10.77 8.45
CA VAL A 261 -1.24 -9.41 8.76
C VAL A 261 -0.74 -8.51 7.64
N PHE A 262 -1.65 -7.89 6.89
CA PHE A 262 -1.24 -7.04 5.78
C PHE A 262 -2.18 -5.88 5.57
N THR A 263 -1.68 -4.80 4.99
CA THR A 263 -2.50 -3.64 4.63
C THR A 263 -2.49 -3.47 3.13
N GLU A 264 -3.63 -3.15 2.52
CA GLU A 264 -3.72 -2.92 1.08
C GLU A 264 -4.74 -1.84 0.73
N SER A 265 -4.49 -1.13 -0.36
CA SER A 265 -5.54 -0.40 -1.05
C SER A 265 -6.52 -1.39 -1.68
N THR A 266 -7.83 -1.12 -1.55
CA THR A 266 -8.93 -1.97 -2.02
C THR A 266 -9.74 -1.34 -3.14
N ARG A 267 -9.43 -0.08 -3.48
CA ARG A 267 -9.93 0.62 -4.67
C ARG A 267 -8.84 1.52 -5.23
N GLU A 268 -9.08 2.02 -6.42
CA GLU A 268 -8.25 3.07 -6.98
C GLU A 268 -8.54 4.40 -6.31
N ASN A 269 -7.48 5.14 -6.02
CA ASN A 269 -7.55 6.52 -5.61
C ASN A 269 -7.22 7.40 -6.81
N HIS A 270 -8.06 8.42 -7.07
CA HIS A 270 -7.92 9.21 -8.30
C HIS A 270 -6.65 10.06 -8.35
N ALA A 271 -6.12 10.50 -7.20
CA ALA A 271 -4.83 11.18 -7.15
C ALA A 271 -3.66 10.22 -7.46
N ILE A 272 -3.75 8.96 -7.05
CA ILE A 272 -2.77 7.93 -7.40
C ILE A 272 -2.84 7.61 -8.91
N LEU A 273 -4.04 7.51 -9.48
CA LEU A 273 -4.26 7.27 -10.92
C LEU A 273 -3.68 8.37 -11.82
N THR A 274 -3.60 9.61 -11.32
CA THR A 274 -3.00 10.74 -12.03
C THR A 274 -1.51 10.95 -11.70
N SER A 275 -0.89 10.04 -10.93
CA SER A 275 0.50 10.19 -10.47
C SER A 275 1.24 8.84 -10.37
N MET A 276 1.24 8.19 -9.22
CA MET A 276 2.05 6.99 -8.94
C MET A 276 1.75 5.83 -9.88
N GLN A 277 0.52 5.70 -10.39
CA GLN A 277 0.17 4.61 -11.30
C GLN A 277 0.92 4.69 -12.64
N PHE A 278 1.49 5.85 -13.01
CA PHE A 278 2.43 5.94 -14.15
C PHE A 278 3.69 5.09 -13.96
N LEU A 279 4.11 4.83 -12.70
CA LEU A 279 5.24 3.93 -12.41
C LEU A 279 4.93 2.46 -12.71
N LEU A 280 3.64 2.09 -12.76
CA LEU A 280 3.17 0.72 -13.00
C LEU A 280 2.92 0.43 -14.48
N SER A 281 3.10 1.42 -15.35
CA SER A 281 3.02 1.18 -16.79
C SER A 281 4.12 0.23 -17.25
N PRO A 282 3.75 -0.87 -17.93
CA PRO A 282 4.71 -1.91 -18.29
C PRO A 282 5.75 -1.38 -19.28
N GLU A 283 6.96 -1.91 -19.20
CA GLU A 283 7.94 -1.75 -20.26
C GLU A 283 7.40 -2.33 -21.59
N PRO A 284 7.81 -1.79 -22.74
CA PRO A 284 7.40 -2.32 -24.03
C PRO A 284 7.59 -3.84 -24.14
N GLY A 285 6.51 -4.56 -24.45
CA GLY A 285 6.50 -6.02 -24.59
C GLY A 285 6.33 -6.82 -23.28
N ARG A 286 6.17 -6.16 -22.13
CA ARG A 286 5.79 -6.83 -20.88
C ARG A 286 4.28 -6.74 -20.64
N ALA A 287 3.72 -7.82 -20.09
CA ALA A 287 2.34 -7.82 -19.62
C ALA A 287 2.20 -6.89 -18.41
N ARG A 288 1.02 -6.29 -18.25
CA ARG A 288 0.69 -5.52 -17.05
C ARG A 288 0.62 -6.48 -15.86
N LEU A 289 1.06 -6.01 -14.69
CA LEU A 289 0.92 -6.73 -13.45
C LEU A 289 -0.55 -7.14 -13.20
N GLY A 290 -0.76 -8.37 -12.73
CA GLY A 290 -2.10 -8.89 -12.44
C GLY A 290 -2.97 -9.18 -13.66
N SER A 291 -2.42 -9.14 -14.88
CA SER A 291 -3.18 -9.50 -16.10
C SER A 291 -3.75 -10.92 -16.05
N ASP A 292 -3.06 -11.81 -15.34
CA ASP A 292 -3.33 -13.25 -15.32
C ASP A 292 -4.04 -13.70 -14.04
N ASP A 293 -4.53 -12.76 -13.22
CA ASP A 293 -5.35 -13.05 -12.05
C ASP A 293 -6.67 -12.26 -12.07
N ARG A 294 -7.39 -12.24 -10.94
CA ARG A 294 -8.69 -11.59 -10.80
C ARG A 294 -8.73 -10.11 -11.18
N ARG A 295 -7.58 -9.44 -11.21
CA ARG A 295 -7.46 -8.02 -11.59
C ARG A 295 -7.52 -7.83 -13.10
N GLY A 296 -7.10 -8.83 -13.88
CA GLY A 296 -7.02 -8.81 -15.33
C GLY A 296 -8.31 -8.34 -16.01
N PRO A 297 -9.48 -8.95 -15.73
CA PRO A 297 -10.75 -8.59 -16.39
C PRO A 297 -11.15 -7.11 -16.25
N ALA A 298 -10.92 -6.51 -15.08
CA ALA A 298 -11.27 -5.10 -14.82
C ALA A 298 -10.14 -4.12 -15.18
N GLY A 299 -8.96 -4.63 -15.53
CA GLY A 299 -7.77 -3.81 -15.71
C GLY A 299 -7.23 -3.18 -14.43
N ALA A 300 -7.73 -3.58 -13.26
CA ALA A 300 -7.44 -2.95 -11.98
C ALA A 300 -6.01 -3.26 -11.51
N VAL A 301 -5.45 -2.40 -10.65
CA VAL A 301 -4.19 -2.69 -9.94
C VAL A 301 -4.44 -3.38 -8.61
N PHE A 302 -5.48 -2.93 -7.90
CA PHE A 302 -5.83 -3.41 -6.58
C PHE A 302 -6.91 -4.48 -6.64
N VAL A 303 -6.86 -5.38 -5.66
CA VAL A 303 -7.93 -6.34 -5.38
C VAL A 303 -8.89 -5.69 -4.38
N ASP A 304 -10.18 -5.79 -4.63
CA ASP A 304 -11.22 -5.30 -3.73
C ASP A 304 -11.37 -6.17 -2.47
N GLU A 305 -12.16 -5.71 -1.49
CA GLU A 305 -12.30 -6.39 -0.20
C GLU A 305 -12.86 -7.81 -0.34
N ALA A 306 -13.93 -7.93 -1.14
CA ALA A 306 -14.53 -9.22 -1.48
C ALA A 306 -13.53 -10.13 -2.18
N GLY A 307 -12.68 -9.56 -3.03
CA GLY A 307 -11.64 -10.30 -3.71
C GLY A 307 -10.54 -10.79 -2.79
N TRP A 308 -10.05 -9.97 -1.87
CA TRP A 308 -9.08 -10.40 -0.87
C TRP A 308 -9.63 -11.53 0.00
N CYS A 309 -10.91 -11.44 0.40
CA CYS A 309 -11.59 -12.52 1.13
C CYS A 309 -11.58 -13.84 0.34
N ALA A 310 -11.92 -13.78 -0.96
CA ALA A 310 -11.93 -14.96 -1.83
C ALA A 310 -10.52 -15.53 -2.08
N GLU A 311 -9.52 -14.69 -2.36
CA GLU A 311 -8.14 -15.12 -2.57
C GLU A 311 -7.55 -15.77 -1.31
N LEU A 312 -7.74 -15.16 -0.14
CA LEU A 312 -7.28 -15.71 1.15
C LEU A 312 -7.93 -17.07 1.45
N THR A 313 -9.25 -17.16 1.29
CA THR A 313 -9.98 -18.42 1.53
C THR A 313 -9.52 -19.50 0.56
N GLY A 314 -9.37 -19.16 -0.74
CA GLY A 314 -8.87 -20.08 -1.76
C GLY A 314 -7.44 -20.57 -1.49
N ALA A 315 -6.59 -19.72 -0.92
CA ALA A 315 -5.23 -20.05 -0.53
C ALA A 315 -5.11 -20.81 0.81
N GLY A 316 -6.22 -21.15 1.48
CA GLY A 316 -6.20 -21.92 2.73
C GLY A 316 -5.97 -21.06 3.99
N PHE A 317 -6.43 -19.83 3.98
CA PHE A 317 -6.54 -18.96 5.15
C PHE A 317 -8.00 -18.87 5.65
N THR A 318 -8.19 -18.44 6.89
CA THR A 318 -9.52 -18.09 7.39
C THR A 318 -10.08 -16.88 6.62
N PRO A 319 -11.40 -16.65 6.61
CA PRO A 319 -11.94 -15.38 6.16
C PRO A 319 -11.28 -14.22 6.93
N PRO A 320 -10.78 -13.18 6.24
CA PRO A 320 -10.07 -12.10 6.91
C PRO A 320 -11.01 -11.34 7.83
N ARG A 321 -10.44 -10.83 8.92
CA ARG A 321 -11.04 -9.74 9.67
C ARG A 321 -10.34 -8.44 9.27
N THR A 322 -11.10 -7.37 9.08
CA THR A 322 -10.59 -6.13 8.51
C THR A 322 -10.75 -4.92 9.41
N LEU A 323 -9.87 -3.93 9.22
CA LEU A 323 -9.99 -2.57 9.73
C LEU A 323 -9.65 -1.58 8.60
N PRO A 324 -10.15 -0.33 8.65
CA PRO A 324 -11.16 0.16 9.57
C PRO A 324 -12.55 -0.47 9.30
N ASP A 325 -13.48 -0.29 10.23
CA ASP A 325 -14.89 -0.62 10.01
C ASP A 325 -15.46 0.22 8.83
N PRO A 326 -16.36 -0.32 8.00
CA PRO A 326 -16.94 0.41 6.86
C PRO A 326 -17.62 1.75 7.23
N GLU A 327 -18.17 1.86 8.44
CA GLU A 327 -18.82 3.10 8.93
C GLU A 327 -17.81 4.11 9.48
N SER A 328 -16.52 3.74 9.58
CA SER A 328 -15.47 4.64 10.02
C SER A 328 -15.19 5.73 8.98
N PRO A 329 -14.95 6.99 9.38
CA PRO A 329 -14.46 8.02 8.46
C PRO A 329 -13.13 7.67 7.80
N LEU A 330 -12.38 6.69 8.35
CA LEU A 330 -11.14 6.19 7.76
C LEU A 330 -11.37 5.28 6.55
N ALA A 331 -12.55 4.65 6.44
CA ALA A 331 -12.87 3.72 5.35
C ALA A 331 -12.88 4.40 3.97
N VAL A 332 -13.12 5.72 3.95
CA VAL A 332 -13.12 6.52 2.70
C VAL A 332 -11.82 6.43 1.93
N ALA A 333 -10.69 6.17 2.59
CA ALA A 333 -9.39 6.02 1.90
C ALA A 333 -9.35 4.82 0.96
N GLY A 334 -10.22 3.82 1.17
CA GLY A 334 -10.14 2.58 0.41
C GLY A 334 -8.84 1.83 0.70
N GLN A 335 -8.37 1.89 1.95
CA GLN A 335 -7.23 1.15 2.45
C GLN A 335 -7.64 0.35 3.67
N GLN A 336 -7.25 -0.92 3.71
CA GLN A 336 -7.65 -1.82 4.77
C GLN A 336 -6.47 -2.63 5.30
N LEU A 337 -6.51 -2.87 6.60
CA LEU A 337 -5.78 -3.95 7.28
C LEU A 337 -6.61 -5.23 7.13
N PHE A 338 -5.94 -6.30 6.75
CA PHE A 338 -6.46 -7.66 6.71
C PHE A 338 -5.67 -8.51 7.70
N TRP A 339 -6.39 -9.22 8.56
CA TRP A 339 -5.81 -10.23 9.43
C TRP A 339 -6.48 -11.57 9.19
N SER A 340 -5.66 -12.56 8.83
CA SER A 340 -6.11 -13.93 8.65
C SER A 340 -5.12 -14.94 9.24
N ARG A 341 -5.59 -16.16 9.49
CA ARG A 341 -4.81 -17.27 10.02
C ARG A 341 -4.70 -18.39 9.00
N ARG A 342 -3.55 -19.04 8.95
CA ARG A 342 -3.37 -20.28 8.18
C ARG A 342 -4.31 -21.36 8.72
N VAL A 343 -5.11 -21.97 7.84
CA VAL A 343 -5.90 -23.17 8.13
C VAL A 343 -4.98 -24.39 8.08
N GLU A 344 -5.16 -25.30 9.04
CA GLU A 344 -4.45 -26.59 9.11
C GLU A 344 -4.73 -27.43 7.86
#